data_AF-A0A926CSR5-F1
#
_entry.id   AF-A0A926CSR5-F1
#
_cell.length_a   1.000
_cell.length_b   1.000
_cell.length_c   1.000
_cell.angle_alpha   90.00
_cell.angle_beta   90.00
_cell.angle_gamma   90.00
#
_symmetry.space_group_name_H-M   'P 1'
#
loop_
_entity.id
_entity.type
_entity.pdbx_description
1 polymer ?
#
loop_
_entity_poly.entity_id
_entity_poly.type
_entity_poly.pdbx_seq_one_letter_code
_entity_poly.pdbx_strand_id
1 'polypeptide(L)'
;QQGAVYVFTLSGTTWTEQQKLVASDAANGDYFGFSVAISGGTAVIGALFKNGHGEAYIFTRSGMIWAEQSKLLPGNGEGDFGASVAIDLPIAVLGIPFDTFGGANPRGSARVYTLP
;
A
#
# COMPACT_ATOMS: atom_id res chain seq x y z
N GLN A 1 -7.98 -8.90 -11.89
CA GLN A 1 -7.52 -7.56 -12.31
C GLN A 1 -6.23 -7.24 -11.56
N GLN A 2 -5.26 -6.54 -12.16
CA GLN A 2 -4.00 -6.17 -11.46
C GLN A 2 -4.14 -4.95 -10.53
N GLY A 3 -5.08 -4.05 -10.80
CA GLY A 3 -5.31 -2.84 -9.99
C GLY A 3 -4.47 -1.63 -10.42
N ALA A 4 -4.83 -0.45 -9.92
CA ALA A 4 -4.14 0.82 -10.17
C ALA A 4 -4.59 1.87 -9.14
N VAL A 5 -3.73 2.84 -8.87
CA VAL A 5 -4.07 4.04 -8.08
C VAL A 5 -3.95 5.26 -8.99
N TYR A 6 -4.79 6.26 -8.78
CA TYR A 6 -4.81 7.49 -9.58
C TYR A 6 -4.58 8.67 -8.66
N VAL A 7 -3.58 9.49 -9.00
CA VAL A 7 -3.27 10.71 -8.27
C VAL A 7 -3.97 11.87 -8.94
N PHE A 8 -4.66 12.69 -8.14
CA PHE A 8 -5.27 13.92 -8.59
C PHE A 8 -4.66 15.12 -7.86
N THR A 9 -4.52 16.24 -8.56
CA THR A 9 -4.19 17.54 -7.95
C THR A 9 -5.40 18.46 -7.99
N LEU A 10 -5.58 19.24 -6.94
CA LEU A 10 -6.61 20.27 -6.86
C LEU A 10 -5.98 21.63 -7.18
N SER A 11 -6.51 22.32 -8.18
CA SER A 11 -6.20 23.72 -8.47
C SER A 11 -7.49 24.54 -8.43
N GLY A 12 -7.58 25.44 -7.44
CA GLY A 12 -8.84 26.12 -7.12
C GLY A 12 -9.91 25.10 -6.69
N THR A 13 -10.89 24.88 -7.55
CA THR A 13 -11.99 23.91 -7.33
C THR A 13 -11.94 22.72 -8.30
N THR A 14 -10.91 22.64 -9.14
CA THR A 14 -10.82 21.62 -10.20
C THR A 14 -9.82 20.54 -9.83
N TRP A 15 -10.29 19.30 -9.77
CA TRP A 15 -9.43 18.12 -9.67
C TRP A 15 -8.99 17.67 -11.06
N THR A 16 -7.68 17.50 -11.24
CA THR A 16 -7.08 17.02 -12.49
C THR A 16 -6.27 15.77 -12.21
N GLU A 17 -6.50 14.70 -12.97
CA GLU A 17 -5.67 13.50 -12.92
C GLU A 17 -4.23 13.87 -13.29
N GLN A 18 -3.32 13.62 -12.37
CA GLN A 18 -1.90 13.90 -12.51
C GLN A 18 -1.15 12.68 -13.04
N GLN A 19 -1.42 11.50 -12.47
CA GLN A 19 -0.68 10.28 -12.79
C GLN A 19 -1.46 9.03 -12.38
N LYS A 20 -1.39 7.98 -13.20
CA LYS A 20 -1.78 6.62 -12.84
C LYS A 20 -0.55 5.87 -12.31
N LEU A 21 -0.66 5.32 -11.11
CA LEU A 21 0.33 4.49 -10.46
C LEU A 21 -0.04 3.01 -10.62
N VAL A 22 0.94 2.20 -10.95
CA VAL A 22 0.86 0.74 -11.01
C VAL A 22 2.07 0.17 -10.29
N ALA A 23 1.90 -0.96 -9.60
CA ALA A 23 3.03 -1.70 -9.07
C ALA A 23 3.99 -2.10 -10.21
N SER A 24 5.29 -2.00 -9.96
CA SER A 24 6.35 -2.35 -10.91
C SER A 24 6.29 -3.83 -11.35
N ASP A 25 5.78 -4.70 -10.47
CA ASP A 25 5.60 -6.14 -10.71
C ASP A 25 4.13 -6.57 -10.72
N ALA A 26 3.23 -5.68 -11.17
CA ALA A 26 1.80 -5.93 -11.21
C ALA A 26 1.44 -7.17 -12.05
N ALA A 27 0.65 -8.06 -11.45
CA ALA A 27 0.10 -9.27 -12.04
C ALA A 27 -1.43 -9.32 -11.86
N ASN A 28 -2.08 -10.11 -12.71
CA ASN A 28 -3.52 -10.27 -12.65
C ASN A 28 -3.92 -10.96 -11.33
N GLY A 29 -4.75 -10.29 -10.54
CA GLY A 29 -5.21 -10.83 -9.26
C GLY A 29 -4.48 -10.23 -8.06
N ASP A 30 -3.63 -9.22 -8.23
CA ASP A 30 -2.94 -8.55 -7.12
C ASP A 30 -3.81 -7.55 -6.38
N TYR A 31 -4.80 -6.95 -7.07
CA TYR A 31 -5.69 -5.92 -6.53
C TYR A 31 -4.90 -4.74 -5.93
N PHE A 32 -3.86 -4.29 -6.63
CA PHE A 32 -3.12 -3.09 -6.26
C PHE A 32 -4.06 -1.87 -6.14
N GLY A 33 -3.91 -1.11 -5.06
CA GLY A 33 -4.82 -0.02 -4.72
C GLY A 33 -5.99 -0.44 -3.84
N PHE A 34 -5.97 -1.65 -3.27
CA PHE A 34 -7.00 -2.11 -2.34
C PHE A 34 -7.11 -1.20 -1.10
N SER A 35 -5.96 -0.71 -0.61
CA SER A 35 -5.86 0.27 0.45
C SER A 35 -4.83 1.33 0.06
N VAL A 36 -5.05 2.58 0.46
CA VAL A 36 -4.16 3.70 0.15
C VAL A 36 -4.13 4.66 1.33
N ALA A 37 -2.94 5.07 1.74
CA ALA A 37 -2.74 6.20 2.64
C ALA A 37 -1.60 7.08 2.12
N ILE A 38 -1.69 8.39 2.37
CA ILE A 38 -0.72 9.38 1.90
C ILE A 38 -0.41 10.37 3.03
N SER A 39 0.86 10.68 3.23
CA SER A 39 1.31 11.76 4.10
C SER A 39 2.49 12.48 3.45
N GLY A 40 2.41 13.81 3.36
CA GLY A 40 3.38 14.63 2.64
C GLY A 40 3.55 14.19 1.18
N GLY A 41 4.78 13.80 0.83
CA GLY A 41 5.14 13.29 -0.49
C GLY A 41 5.20 11.77 -0.57
N THR A 42 4.70 11.03 0.42
CA THR A 42 4.83 9.57 0.52
C THR A 42 3.45 8.93 0.55
N ALA A 43 3.23 7.94 -0.30
CA ALA A 43 2.02 7.12 -0.34
C ALA A 43 2.37 5.66 -0.09
N VAL A 44 1.55 4.98 0.71
CA VAL A 44 1.63 3.53 0.95
C VAL A 44 0.37 2.91 0.38
N ILE A 45 0.55 1.93 -0.51
CA ILE A 45 -0.52 1.32 -1.30
C ILE A 45 -0.50 -0.19 -1.09
N GLY A 46 -1.60 -0.75 -0.62
CA GLY A 46 -1.76 -2.20 -0.48
C GLY A 46 -2.17 -2.90 -1.77
N ALA A 47 -1.66 -4.11 -1.96
CA ALA A 47 -2.05 -5.07 -2.97
C ALA A 47 -2.45 -6.37 -2.26
N LEU A 48 -3.72 -6.46 -1.88
CA LEU A 48 -4.27 -7.44 -0.92
C LEU A 48 -3.92 -8.89 -1.26
N PHE A 49 -3.98 -9.24 -2.53
CA PHE A 49 -3.87 -10.63 -2.98
C PHE A 49 -2.55 -10.92 -3.69
N LYS A 50 -1.61 -9.97 -3.67
CA LYS A 50 -0.28 -10.17 -4.23
C LYS A 50 0.36 -11.41 -3.60
N ASN A 51 0.77 -12.35 -4.45
CA ASN A 51 1.43 -13.60 -4.06
C ASN A 51 0.67 -14.44 -3.01
N GLY A 52 -0.64 -14.23 -2.84
CA GLY A 52 -1.50 -14.95 -1.89
C GLY A 52 -1.39 -14.53 -0.42
N HIS A 53 -0.50 -13.59 -0.09
CA HIS A 53 -0.31 -13.11 1.29
C HIS A 53 -0.42 -11.59 1.44
N GLY A 54 -0.54 -10.87 0.32
CA GLY A 54 -0.60 -9.42 0.28
C GLY A 54 0.77 -8.77 0.39
N GLU A 55 0.94 -7.67 -0.33
CA GLU A 55 2.14 -6.84 -0.29
C GLU A 55 1.71 -5.37 -0.25
N ALA A 56 2.62 -4.47 0.10
CA ALA A 56 2.38 -3.04 -0.02
C ALA A 56 3.56 -2.34 -0.69
N TYR A 57 3.30 -1.18 -1.26
CA TYR A 57 4.25 -0.43 -2.07
C TYR A 57 4.33 0.99 -1.56
N ILE A 58 5.55 1.51 -1.45
CA ILE A 58 5.82 2.90 -1.10
C ILE A 58 6.10 3.65 -2.39
N PHE A 59 5.31 4.68 -2.64
CA PHE A 59 5.54 5.65 -3.69
C PHE A 59 5.95 6.98 -3.08
N THR A 60 6.94 7.64 -3.67
CA THR A 60 7.32 9.00 -3.28
C THR A 60 7.23 9.98 -4.42
N ARG A 61 6.93 11.23 -4.07
CA ARG A 61 6.71 12.34 -5.00
C ARG A 61 7.93 13.25 -5.03
N SER A 62 8.49 13.43 -6.22
CA SER A 62 9.45 14.50 -6.54
C SER A 62 8.81 15.50 -7.49
N GLY A 63 8.45 16.68 -6.98
CA GLY A 63 7.67 17.67 -7.70
C GLY A 63 6.29 17.12 -8.09
N MET A 64 6.09 16.85 -9.38
CA MET A 64 4.85 16.31 -9.93
C MET A 64 4.94 14.84 -10.34
N ILE A 65 6.06 14.16 -10.03
CA ILE A 65 6.26 12.77 -10.44
C ILE A 65 6.23 11.88 -9.22
N TRP A 66 5.37 10.87 -9.23
CA TRP A 66 5.36 9.78 -8.29
C TRP A 66 6.13 8.59 -8.86
N ALA A 67 7.00 8.00 -8.05
CA ALA A 67 7.74 6.80 -8.39
C ALA A 67 7.63 5.78 -7.27
N GLU A 68 7.57 4.50 -7.63
CA GLU A 68 7.71 3.42 -6.66
C GLU A 68 9.13 3.46 -6.10
N GLN A 69 9.24 3.63 -4.78
CA GLN A 69 10.53 3.68 -4.09
C GLN A 69 10.91 2.32 -3.52
N SER A 70 9.94 1.59 -2.96
CA SER A 70 10.19 0.30 -2.34
C SER A 70 8.91 -0.50 -2.14
N LYS A 71 9.09 -1.78 -1.81
CA LYS A 71 8.03 -2.71 -1.45
C LYS A 71 8.15 -3.10 0.02
N LEU A 72 7.02 -3.22 0.69
CA LEU A 72 6.88 -3.76 2.04
C LEU A 72 6.34 -5.18 1.94
N LEU A 73 7.05 -6.10 2.58
CA LEU A 73 6.68 -7.51 2.65
C LEU A 73 6.15 -7.83 4.05
N PRO A 74 5.19 -8.77 4.16
CA PRO A 74 4.72 -9.23 5.45
C PRO A 74 5.73 -10.09 6.22
N GLY A 75 6.94 -10.34 5.71
CA GLY A 75 7.91 -11.20 6.39
C GLY A 75 7.35 -12.61 6.64
N ASN A 76 7.07 -12.96 7.90
CA ASN A 76 6.47 -14.23 8.33
C ASN A 76 4.95 -14.16 8.58
N GLY A 77 4.30 -13.02 8.29
CA GLY A 77 2.85 -12.89 8.43
C GLY A 77 2.14 -13.52 7.23
N GLU A 78 1.19 -14.40 7.50
CA GLU A 78 0.23 -14.85 6.50
C GLU A 78 -1.05 -14.00 6.60
N GLY A 79 -1.86 -13.93 5.54
CA GLY A 79 -3.22 -13.38 5.64
C GLY A 79 -3.39 -11.90 5.32
N ASP A 80 -3.39 -11.58 4.03
CA ASP A 80 -3.93 -10.32 3.48
C ASP A 80 -3.19 -9.06 3.98
N PHE A 81 -1.85 -9.09 3.98
CA PHE A 81 -1.02 -7.94 4.37
C PHE A 81 -1.30 -6.72 3.51
N GLY A 82 -1.44 -5.57 4.19
CA GLY A 82 -1.81 -4.33 3.53
C GLY A 82 -3.31 -4.22 3.24
N ALA A 83 -4.16 -5.06 3.83
CA ALA A 83 -5.62 -4.90 3.76
C ALA A 83 -6.11 -3.55 4.30
N SER A 84 -5.38 -2.98 5.27
CA SER A 84 -5.56 -1.61 5.75
C SER A 84 -4.20 -0.95 5.92
N VAL A 85 -4.13 0.35 5.65
CA VAL A 85 -2.91 1.14 5.70
C VAL A 85 -3.23 2.47 6.37
N ALA A 86 -2.37 2.88 7.31
CA ALA A 86 -2.34 4.22 7.87
C ALA A 86 -0.89 4.75 7.84
N ILE A 87 -0.73 6.06 7.63
CA ILE A 87 0.57 6.72 7.61
C ILE A 87 0.49 8.07 8.30
N ASP A 88 1.42 8.29 9.22
CA ASP A 88 1.77 9.58 9.80
C ASP A 88 3.29 9.63 9.92
N LEU A 89 3.94 10.34 8.99
CA LEU A 89 5.38 10.22 8.79
C LEU A 89 6.16 10.49 10.09
N PRO A 90 7.18 9.68 10.40
CA PRO A 90 7.75 8.62 9.56
C PRO A 90 7.07 7.25 9.73
N ILE A 91 5.97 7.14 10.48
CA ILE A 91 5.36 5.87 10.83
C ILE A 91 4.29 5.46 9.81
N ALA A 92 4.38 4.22 9.34
CA ALA A 92 3.30 3.56 8.62
C ALA A 92 2.85 2.31 9.38
N VAL A 93 1.54 2.07 9.42
CA VAL A 93 0.92 0.89 10.03
C VAL A 93 0.13 0.14 8.97
N LEU A 94 0.40 -1.16 8.85
CA LEU A 94 -0.25 -2.04 7.88
C LEU A 94 -0.94 -3.19 8.60
N GLY A 95 -2.23 -3.37 8.36
CA GLY A 95 -3.02 -4.46 8.93
C GLY A 95 -2.88 -5.78 8.17
N ILE A 96 -3.00 -6.87 8.91
CA ILE A 96 -2.96 -8.26 8.45
C ILE A 96 -4.14 -8.98 9.11
N PRO A 97 -5.38 -8.79 8.63
CA PRO A 97 -6.59 -9.18 9.36
C PRO A 97 -6.72 -10.69 9.58
N PHE A 98 -6.08 -11.50 8.75
CA PHE A 98 -6.11 -12.96 8.83
C PHE A 98 -4.79 -13.58 9.26
N ASP A 99 -3.94 -12.81 9.96
CA ASP A 99 -2.69 -13.34 10.50
C ASP A 99 -2.94 -14.46 11.50
N THR A 100 -2.21 -15.56 11.31
CA THR A 100 -2.18 -16.76 12.16
C THR A 100 -1.04 -16.73 13.16
N PHE A 101 -0.30 -15.60 13.26
CA PHE A 101 0.75 -15.43 14.26
C PHE A 101 0.24 -15.77 15.68
N GLY A 102 0.73 -16.89 16.24
CA GLY A 102 0.34 -17.40 17.56
C GLY A 102 -0.66 -18.57 17.58
N GLY A 103 -1.05 -19.13 16.43
CA GLY A 103 -1.79 -20.41 16.35
C GLY A 103 -2.81 -20.51 15.22
N ALA A 104 -3.54 -21.63 15.17
CA ALA A 104 -4.43 -22.01 14.06
C ALA A 104 -5.71 -21.14 13.89
N ASN A 105 -5.96 -20.18 14.79
CA ASN A 105 -7.09 -19.25 14.66
C ASN A 105 -6.57 -17.89 14.19
N PRO A 106 -7.06 -17.34 13.07
CA PRO A 106 -6.68 -16.00 12.64
C PRO A 106 -7.07 -14.99 13.73
N ARG A 107 -6.11 -14.22 14.23
CA ARG A 107 -6.36 -13.19 15.26
C ARG A 107 -6.17 -11.78 14.75
N GLY A 108 -5.66 -11.66 13.52
CA GLY A 108 -5.26 -10.40 12.94
C GLY A 108 -4.02 -9.84 13.63
N SER A 109 -3.20 -9.12 12.88
CA SER A 109 -2.07 -8.37 13.41
C SER A 109 -1.91 -7.05 12.66
N ALA A 110 -0.98 -6.21 13.12
CA ALA A 110 -0.55 -5.05 12.38
C ALA A 110 0.98 -4.94 12.46
N ARG A 111 1.58 -4.44 11.39
CA ARG A 111 3.01 -4.16 11.30
C ARG A 111 3.26 -2.67 11.23
N VAL A 112 4.23 -2.23 12.01
CA VAL A 112 4.66 -0.83 12.07
C VAL A 112 6.00 -0.71 11.36
N TYR A 113 6.10 0.23 10.43
CA TYR A 113 7.30 0.54 9.68
C TYR A 113 7.71 1.99 9.96
N THR A 114 9.01 2.23 10.07
CA THR A 114 9.60 3.56 10.01
C THR A 114 10.08 3.80 8.59
N LEU A 115 9.49 4.77 7.92
CA LEU A 115 9.82 5.19 6.57
C LEU A 115 11.00 6.18 6.62
N PRO A 116 11.82 6.21 5.56
CA PRO A 116 12.94 7.16 5.45
C PRO A 116 12.47 8.62 5.47
#